data_AF-A0A4D6HP05-F1
#
_entry.id   AF-A0A4D6HP05-F1
#
_cell.length_a   1.000
_cell.length_b   1.000
_cell.length_c   1.000
_cell.angle_alpha   90.00
_cell.angle_beta   90.00
_cell.angle_gamma   90.00
#
_symmetry.space_group_name_H-M   'P 1'
#
loop_
_entity.id
_entity.type
_entity.pdbx_description
1 polymer ?
#
loop_
_entity_poly.entity_id
_entity_poly.type
_entity_poly.pdbx_seq_one_letter_code
_entity_poly.pdbx_strand_id
1 'polypeptide(L)'
;MTRLQTAHTRDGRRLEASHVLSVPAADAWDLLVDTARWPDWAPLVTGVEATERRIQLGTTGHVLVSGVWVPFRITDYSDSDRRWSWCVAGVPAATHRVEALTADRCRVIFELPVHAVGSAPISLRALERLESVLDAD
;
A
#
# COMPACT_ATOMS: atom_id res chain seq x y z
N MET A 1 -14.30 0.22 8.25
CA MET A 1 -14.38 1.61 8.80
C MET A 1 -13.10 2.36 8.49
N THR A 2 -13.17 3.36 7.60
CA THR A 2 -12.02 4.18 7.18
C THR A 2 -11.70 5.26 8.21
N ARG A 3 -10.43 5.44 8.56
CA ARG A 3 -9.97 6.45 9.53
C ARG A 3 -8.70 7.14 9.05
N LEU A 4 -8.66 8.46 9.19
CA LEU A 4 -7.45 9.28 9.11
C LEU A 4 -7.01 9.69 10.52
N GLN A 5 -5.73 9.51 10.83
CA GLN A 5 -5.16 9.95 12.10
C GLN A 5 -3.70 10.37 11.93
N THR A 6 -3.23 11.32 12.73
CA THR A 6 -1.80 11.60 12.83
C THR A 6 -1.16 10.55 13.75
N ALA A 7 -0.06 9.95 13.31
CA ALA A 7 0.67 8.96 14.10
C ALA A 7 2.16 9.32 14.15
N HIS A 8 2.80 8.92 15.25
CA HIS A 8 4.25 8.96 15.36
C HIS A 8 4.78 7.58 14.97
N THR A 9 5.27 7.48 13.74
CA THR A 9 5.86 6.24 13.21
C THR A 9 7.38 6.24 13.44
N ARG A 10 8.06 5.13 13.14
CA ARG A 10 9.53 5.03 13.18
C ARG A 10 10.23 6.12 12.37
N ASP A 11 9.55 6.65 11.35
CA ASP A 11 10.07 7.69 10.46
C ASP A 11 9.58 9.11 10.83
N GLY A 12 9.05 9.31 12.04
CA GLY A 12 8.52 10.59 12.53
C GLY A 12 7.01 10.74 12.38
N ARG A 13 6.52 11.98 12.42
CA ARG A 13 5.08 12.29 12.26
C ARG A 13 4.62 11.94 10.85
N ARG A 14 3.64 11.05 10.74
CA ARG A 14 2.99 10.68 9.47
C ARG A 14 1.47 10.79 9.61
N LEU A 15 0.81 10.95 8.47
CA LEU A 15 -0.64 10.82 8.38
C LEU A 15 -0.95 9.37 8.03
N GLU A 16 -1.70 8.68 8.88
CA GLU A 16 -2.15 7.32 8.62
C GLU A 16 -3.57 7.34 8.08
N ALA A 17 -3.75 6.79 6.89
CA ALA A 17 -5.04 6.33 6.40
C ALA A 17 -5.16 4.85 6.73
N SER A 18 -6.28 4.41 7.29
CA SER A 18 -6.47 2.99 7.61
C SER A 18 -7.90 2.54 7.42
N HIS A 19 -8.07 1.26 7.12
CA HIS A 19 -9.36 0.63 6.95
C HIS A 19 -9.36 -0.77 7.57
N VAL A 20 -10.43 -1.11 8.30
CA VAL A 20 -10.64 -2.45 8.88
C VAL A 20 -11.50 -3.27 7.94
N LEU A 21 -10.98 -4.41 7.50
CA LEU A 21 -11.59 -5.36 6.55
C LEU A 21 -12.02 -6.63 7.28
N SER A 22 -13.04 -7.30 6.74
CA SER A 22 -13.57 -8.58 7.26
C SER A 22 -12.94 -9.78 6.55
N VAL A 23 -11.62 -9.75 6.37
CA VAL A 23 -10.82 -10.84 5.80
C VAL A 23 -9.58 -11.12 6.65
N PRO A 24 -8.98 -12.32 6.54
CA PRO A 24 -7.67 -12.61 7.08
C PRO A 24 -6.59 -11.62 6.62
N ALA A 25 -5.64 -11.32 7.51
CA ALA A 25 -4.52 -10.44 7.20
C ALA A 25 -3.61 -10.97 6.08
N ALA A 26 -3.60 -12.30 5.86
CA ALA A 26 -2.84 -12.92 4.78
C ALA A 26 -3.38 -12.51 3.39
N ASP A 27 -4.70 -12.49 3.22
CA ASP A 27 -5.33 -12.20 1.92
C ASP A 27 -5.12 -10.74 1.53
N ALA A 28 -5.32 -9.81 2.48
CA ALA A 28 -5.02 -8.40 2.28
C ALA A 28 -3.52 -8.16 2.01
N TRP A 29 -2.63 -8.89 2.67
CA TRP A 29 -1.19 -8.79 2.44
C TRP A 29 -0.79 -9.31 1.06
N ASP A 30 -1.34 -10.45 0.65
CA ASP A 30 -1.10 -11.06 -0.66
C ASP A 30 -1.47 -10.12 -1.80
N LEU A 31 -2.59 -9.41 -1.67
CA LEU A 31 -3.04 -8.42 -2.64
C LEU A 31 -2.11 -7.19 -2.71
N LEU A 32 -1.55 -6.75 -1.56
CA LEU A 32 -0.63 -5.62 -1.51
C LEU A 32 0.74 -5.93 -2.11
N VAL A 33 1.23 -7.17 -1.97
CA VAL A 33 2.57 -7.56 -2.42
C VAL A 33 2.61 -8.06 -3.86
N ASP A 34 1.47 -8.40 -4.48
CA ASP A 34 1.39 -8.80 -5.89
C ASP A 34 1.31 -7.57 -6.81
N THR A 35 2.43 -7.24 -7.46
CA THR A 35 2.55 -6.10 -8.39
C THR A 35 1.59 -6.18 -9.57
N ALA A 36 1.19 -7.39 -9.98
CA ALA A 36 0.21 -7.58 -11.06
C ALA A 36 -1.20 -7.13 -10.65
N ARG A 37 -1.49 -7.07 -9.34
CA ARG A 37 -2.78 -6.67 -8.77
C ARG A 37 -2.80 -5.21 -8.30
N TRP A 38 -1.67 -4.50 -8.35
CA TRP A 38 -1.63 -3.08 -7.98
C TRP A 38 -2.65 -2.21 -8.75
N PRO A 39 -2.90 -2.41 -10.06
CA PRO A 39 -3.92 -1.64 -10.76
C PRO A 39 -5.34 -1.80 -10.21
N ASP A 40 -5.63 -2.91 -9.54
CA ASP A 40 -6.97 -3.20 -9.00
C ASP A 40 -7.29 -2.30 -7.80
N TRP A 41 -6.28 -2.02 -6.97
CA TRP A 41 -6.47 -1.27 -5.74
C TRP A 41 -5.85 0.13 -5.74
N ALA A 42 -4.73 0.37 -6.42
CA ALA A 42 -4.04 1.66 -6.41
C ALA A 42 -4.66 2.62 -7.45
N PRO A 43 -5.38 3.69 -7.04
CA PRO A 43 -6.24 4.44 -7.95
C PRO A 43 -5.56 5.12 -9.13
N LEU A 44 -4.28 5.46 -8.98
CA LEU A 44 -3.49 6.15 -10.00
C LEU A 44 -2.63 5.21 -10.82
N VAL A 45 -2.47 3.94 -10.40
CA VAL A 45 -1.64 2.96 -11.09
C VAL A 45 -2.53 2.20 -12.06
N THR A 46 -2.14 2.22 -13.33
CA THR A 46 -2.89 1.55 -14.43
C THR A 46 -2.08 0.44 -15.10
N GLY A 47 -0.82 0.27 -14.70
CA GLY A 47 0.08 -0.76 -15.19
C GLY A 47 1.34 -0.81 -14.33
N VAL A 48 1.96 -1.99 -14.27
CA VAL A 48 3.20 -2.22 -13.52
C VAL A 48 4.11 -3.13 -14.32
N GLU A 49 5.38 -2.75 -14.40
CA GLU A 49 6.47 -3.59 -14.88
C GLU A 49 7.48 -3.70 -13.74
N ALA A 50 7.65 -4.88 -13.17
CA ALA A 50 8.50 -5.09 -12.00
C ALA A 50 9.49 -6.23 -12.23
N THR A 51 10.65 -6.16 -11.57
CA THR A 51 11.65 -7.24 -11.55
C THR A 51 11.09 -8.51 -10.92
N GLU A 52 10.20 -8.37 -9.93
CA GLU A 52 9.51 -9.47 -9.28
C GLU A 52 8.00 -9.22 -9.26
N ARG A 53 7.22 -10.27 -9.54
CA ARG A 53 5.76 -10.20 -9.41
C ARG A 53 5.36 -9.94 -7.95
N ARG A 54 5.90 -10.71 -7.02
CA ARG A 54 5.71 -10.48 -5.59
C ARG A 54 6.88 -9.67 -5.07
N ILE A 55 6.60 -8.51 -4.49
CA ILE A 55 7.64 -7.61 -4.03
C ILE A 55 8.50 -8.24 -2.93
N GLN A 56 9.77 -7.88 -2.94
CA GLN A 56 10.73 -8.12 -1.88
C GLN A 56 11.62 -6.88 -1.69
N LEU A 57 12.51 -6.91 -0.70
CA LEU A 57 13.49 -5.85 -0.52
C LEU A 57 14.32 -5.68 -1.79
N GLY A 58 14.38 -4.46 -2.33
CA GLY A 58 15.15 -4.16 -3.53
C GLY A 58 14.42 -4.40 -4.85
N THR A 59 13.17 -4.89 -4.84
CA THR A 59 12.34 -4.95 -6.06
C THR A 59 12.28 -3.58 -6.71
N THR A 60 12.50 -3.54 -8.02
CA THR A 60 12.45 -2.31 -8.84
C THR A 60 11.54 -2.49 -10.03
N GLY A 61 11.21 -1.38 -10.68
CA GLY A 61 10.36 -1.42 -11.86
C GLY A 61 9.85 -0.05 -12.26
N HIS A 62 8.81 -0.05 -13.08
CA HIS A 62 8.05 1.13 -13.46
C HIS A 62 6.57 0.93 -13.15
N VAL A 63 5.93 1.99 -12.66
CA VAL A 63 4.48 2.07 -12.50
C VAL A 63 3.94 3.09 -13.50
N LEU A 64 2.84 2.75 -14.16
CA LEU A 64 2.13 3.65 -15.08
C LEU A 64 1.15 4.50 -14.27
N VAL A 65 1.56 5.73 -13.98
CA VAL A 65 0.80 6.70 -13.18
C VAL A 65 0.27 7.79 -14.10
N SER A 66 -1.06 7.88 -14.22
CA SER A 66 -1.72 8.88 -15.08
C SER A 66 -1.16 8.92 -16.52
N GLY A 67 -0.83 7.75 -17.09
CA GLY A 67 -0.29 7.63 -18.45
C GLY A 67 1.22 7.82 -18.59
N VAL A 68 1.96 8.04 -17.49
CA VAL A 68 3.42 8.18 -17.49
C VAL A 68 4.07 7.02 -16.74
N TRP A 69 5.07 6.38 -17.35
CA TRP A 69 5.89 5.38 -16.68
C TRP A 69 6.89 6.04 -15.74
N VAL A 70 6.81 5.72 -14.46
CA VAL A 70 7.65 6.29 -13.41
C VAL A 70 8.40 5.18 -12.68
N PRO A 71 9.72 5.27 -12.50
CA PRO A 71 10.48 4.23 -11.83
C PRO A 71 10.12 4.16 -10.35
N PHE A 72 10.09 2.95 -9.79
CA PHE A 72 9.94 2.72 -8.36
C PHE A 72 10.99 1.75 -7.83
N ARG A 73 11.16 1.76 -6.51
CA ARG A 73 11.98 0.80 -5.78
C ARG A 73 11.40 0.53 -4.40
N ILE A 74 11.31 -0.74 -4.03
CA ILE A 74 11.00 -1.18 -2.67
C ILE A 74 12.23 -0.98 -1.80
N THR A 75 12.09 -0.16 -0.76
CA THR A 75 13.20 0.26 0.11
C THR A 75 13.19 -0.42 1.46
N ASP A 76 12.05 -0.95 1.87
CA ASP A 76 11.86 -1.72 3.10
C ASP A 76 10.80 -2.78 2.85
N TYR A 77 11.02 -3.98 3.38
CA TYR A 77 10.09 -5.09 3.27
C TYR A 77 10.26 -6.02 4.47
N SER A 78 9.17 -6.28 5.18
CA SER A 78 9.08 -7.24 6.28
C SER A 78 7.79 -8.03 6.12
N ASP A 79 7.93 -9.32 5.78
CA ASP A 79 6.79 -10.23 5.69
C ASP A 79 6.19 -10.52 7.07
N SER A 80 7.04 -10.66 8.11
CA SER A 80 6.60 -10.88 9.49
C SER A 80 5.81 -9.70 10.04
N ASP A 81 6.23 -8.47 9.73
CA ASP A 81 5.52 -7.25 10.15
C ASP A 81 4.42 -6.83 9.16
N ARG A 82 4.26 -7.58 8.05
CA ARG A 82 3.42 -7.25 6.90
C ARG A 82 3.52 -5.77 6.55
N ARG A 83 4.75 -5.29 6.37
CA ARG A 83 5.07 -3.89 6.12
C ARG A 83 6.02 -3.76 4.94
N TRP A 84 5.77 -2.78 4.08
CA TRP A 84 6.73 -2.38 3.06
C TRP A 84 6.69 -0.89 2.76
N SER A 85 7.85 -0.36 2.38
CA SER A 85 8.04 1.03 1.97
C SER A 85 8.72 1.07 0.60
N TRP A 86 8.53 2.19 -0.10
CA TRP A 86 9.03 2.35 -1.45
C TRP A 86 9.24 3.82 -1.79
N CYS A 87 10.03 4.04 -2.84
CA CYS A 87 10.17 5.32 -3.49
C CYS A 87 9.64 5.26 -4.92
N VAL A 88 9.04 6.35 -5.38
CA VAL A 88 8.63 6.57 -6.78
C VAL A 88 9.39 7.79 -7.28
N ALA A 89 10.12 7.66 -8.40
CA ALA A 89 11.07 8.65 -8.89
C ALA A 89 12.08 9.13 -7.83
N GLY A 90 12.49 8.25 -6.92
CA GLY A 90 13.40 8.57 -5.80
C GLY A 90 12.74 9.29 -4.62
N VAL A 91 11.47 9.67 -4.71
CA VAL A 91 10.72 10.30 -3.64
C VAL A 91 10.01 9.24 -2.79
N PRO A 92 10.16 9.26 -1.45
CA PRO A 92 9.42 8.33 -0.58
C PRO A 92 7.92 8.46 -0.79
N ALA A 93 7.28 7.33 -1.04
CA ALA A 93 5.83 7.20 -1.18
C ALA A 93 5.22 6.65 0.13
N ALA A 94 3.94 6.25 0.08
CA ALA A 94 3.26 5.69 1.24
C ALA A 94 3.93 4.38 1.69
N THR A 95 4.08 4.19 3.00
CA THR A 95 4.35 2.86 3.56
C THR A 95 3.03 2.12 3.69
N HIS A 96 3.02 0.84 3.35
CA HIS A 96 1.86 -0.04 3.49
C HIS A 96 2.09 -1.03 4.62
N ARG A 97 1.06 -1.25 5.43
CA ARG A 97 1.10 -2.17 6.56
C ARG A 97 -0.23 -2.90 6.75
N VAL A 98 -0.19 -4.16 7.18
CA VAL A 98 -1.37 -4.95 7.54
C VAL A 98 -1.24 -5.47 8.96
N GLU A 99 -2.21 -5.13 9.81
CA GLU A 99 -2.31 -5.64 11.18
C GLU A 99 -3.42 -6.69 11.27
N ALA A 100 -3.13 -7.86 11.82
CA ALA A 100 -4.17 -8.83 12.18
C ALA A 100 -4.92 -8.35 13.43
N LEU A 101 -6.25 -8.32 13.38
CA LEU A 101 -7.10 -8.00 14.53
C LEU A 101 -7.71 -9.28 15.13
N THR A 102 -8.19 -10.16 14.26
CA THR A 102 -8.66 -11.52 14.56
C THR A 102 -8.26 -12.46 13.43
N ALA A 103 -8.63 -13.75 13.48
CA ALA A 103 -8.37 -14.68 12.39
C ALA A 103 -8.96 -14.19 11.05
N ASP A 104 -10.16 -13.60 11.10
CA ASP A 104 -10.94 -13.25 9.90
C ASP A 104 -11.09 -11.72 9.74
N ARG A 105 -10.28 -10.92 10.45
CA ARG A 105 -10.32 -9.46 10.35
C ARG A 105 -8.94 -8.86 10.45
N CYS A 106 -8.68 -7.88 9.60
CA CYS A 106 -7.42 -7.16 9.57
C CYS A 106 -7.63 -5.65 9.44
N ARG A 107 -6.56 -4.90 9.66
CA ARG A 107 -6.49 -3.46 9.41
C ARG A 107 -5.38 -3.19 8.41
N VAL A 108 -5.73 -2.59 7.28
CA VAL A 108 -4.76 -2.08 6.30
C VAL A 108 -4.47 -0.62 6.63
N ILE A 109 -3.18 -0.24 6.63
CA ILE A 109 -2.68 1.07 7.03
C ILE A 109 -1.72 1.59 5.96
N PHE A 110 -1.98 2.81 5.49
CA PHE A 110 -1.14 3.55 4.58
C PHE A 110 -0.55 4.75 5.35
N GLU A 111 0.76 4.73 5.59
CA GLU A 111 1.47 5.78 6.30
C GLU A 111 2.03 6.78 5.29
N LEU A 112 1.47 7.98 5.26
CA LEU A 112 1.84 9.02 4.33
C LEU A 112 2.98 9.87 4.90
N PRO A 113 4.06 10.04 4.12
CA PRO A 113 5.04 11.09 4.40
C PRO A 113 4.39 12.47 4.49
N VAL A 114 5.00 13.38 5.25
CA VAL A 114 4.47 14.74 5.46
C VAL A 114 4.29 15.49 4.13
N HIS A 115 5.22 15.33 3.19
CA HIS A 115 5.10 15.95 1.85
C HIS A 115 3.99 15.33 1.00
N ALA A 116 3.51 14.14 1.35
CA ALA A 116 2.48 13.40 0.64
C ALA A 116 1.11 13.47 1.32
N VAL A 117 0.92 14.30 2.36
CA VAL A 117 -0.39 14.43 3.05
C VAL A 117 -1.52 14.80 2.09
N GLY A 118 -1.23 15.59 1.05
CA GLY A 118 -2.21 15.95 0.00
C GLY A 118 -2.74 14.76 -0.80
N SER A 119 -2.07 13.60 -0.78
CA SER A 119 -2.54 12.38 -1.44
C SER A 119 -3.47 11.52 -0.55
N ALA A 120 -3.84 11.99 0.66
CA ALA A 120 -4.73 11.26 1.55
C ALA A 120 -6.03 10.75 0.88
N PRO A 121 -6.75 11.54 0.04
CA PRO A 121 -7.92 11.04 -0.66
C PRO A 121 -7.63 9.84 -1.58
N ILE A 122 -6.45 9.79 -2.19
CA ILE A 122 -6.02 8.66 -3.03
C ILE A 122 -5.82 7.42 -2.16
N SER A 123 -5.20 7.56 -0.98
CA SER A 123 -5.03 6.45 -0.02
C SER A 123 -6.37 5.93 0.50
N LEU A 124 -7.33 6.81 0.79
CA LEU A 124 -8.67 6.40 1.20
C LEU A 124 -9.37 5.61 0.09
N ARG A 125 -9.28 6.11 -1.15
CA ARG A 125 -9.86 5.41 -2.30
C ARG A 125 -9.18 4.07 -2.57
N ALA A 126 -7.88 3.98 -2.32
CA ALA A 126 -7.14 2.72 -2.43
C ALA A 126 -7.63 1.68 -1.42
N LEU A 127 -7.86 2.10 -0.16
CA LEU A 127 -8.40 1.24 0.89
C LEU A 127 -9.82 0.74 0.57
N GLU A 128 -10.68 1.60 0.01
CA GLU A 128 -12.02 1.19 -0.44
C GLU A 128 -11.97 0.19 -1.60
N ARG A 129 -11.02 0.35 -2.53
CA ARG A 129 -10.84 -0.61 -3.62
C ARG A 129 -10.31 -1.96 -3.11
N LEU A 130 -9.40 -1.96 -2.13
CA LEU A 130 -8.95 -3.20 -1.49
C LEU A 130 -10.14 -3.97 -0.91
N GLU A 131 -11.03 -3.30 -0.17
CA GLU A 131 -12.27 -3.90 0.34
C GLU A 131 -13.10 -4.50 -0.79
N SER A 132 -13.34 -3.73 -1.85
CA SER A 132 -14.14 -4.18 -2.99
C SER A 132 -13.55 -5.39 -3.73
N VAL A 133 -12.22 -5.47 -3.83
CA VAL A 133 -11.54 -6.61 -4.47
C VAL A 133 -11.62 -7.85 -3.59
N LEU A 134 -11.44 -7.69 -2.28
CA LEU A 134 -11.43 -8.78 -1.31
C LEU A 134 -12.83 -9.31 -1.00
N ASP A 135 -13.89 -8.49 -1.17
CA ASP A 135 -15.28 -8.92 -1.05
C ASP A 135 -15.79 -9.66 -2.31
N ALA A 136 -15.09 -9.53 -3.43
CA ALA A 136 -15.47 -10.12 -4.72
C ALA A 136 -14.83 -11.50 -4.99
N ASP A 137 -13.80 -11.86 -4.23
CA ASP A 137 -13.12 -13.17 -4.25
C ASP A 137 -13.76 -14.15 -3.25
#